data_AF-R9ACB1-F1
#
_entry.id   AF-R9ACB1-F1
#
_cell.length_a   1.000
_cell.length_b   1.000
_cell.length_c   1.000
_cell.angle_alpha   90.00
_cell.angle_beta   90.00
_cell.angle_gamma   90.00
#
_symmetry.space_group_name_H-M   'P 1'
#
loop_
_entity.id
_entity.type
_entity.pdbx_description
1 polymer ?
#
loop_
_entity_poly.entity_id
_entity_poly.type
_entity_poly.pdbx_seq_one_letter_code
_entity_poly.pdbx_strand_id
1 'polypeptide(L)'
;MDFNEITDTIKGKLYERIGNTFLFSYSIFFISTNWIFLFQIINSYPIKTIIQSKQEYPIDFITPICYAALYSLLMPLIVLITESYNELARTGTLKIRNSMRKKWQEVELTTIQAIENKYINKINHLQTTIANDESQFASLSANLLNWFRQKEKLTENTNVIFVKCAENLSVGDVAVNVNGLASRFTSSDYPVLGIVVNKPTSSHSFIINRGEVPLETCDISQYQNINKNGTYVLSSRFPGRLEILSENDKGKYLKVGKKEAEKFIIELQNLQLT
;
A
#
# COMPACT_ATOMS: atom_id res chain seq x y z
N MET A 1 -41.96 -3.11 -12.29
CA MET A 1 -43.07 -2.84 -11.37
C MET A 1 -44.19 -2.31 -12.24
N ASP A 2 -45.20 -3.13 -12.48
CA ASP A 2 -46.21 -2.86 -13.50
C ASP A 2 -47.08 -1.68 -13.07
N PHE A 3 -47.39 -0.79 -14.02
CA PHE A 3 -48.18 0.42 -13.78
C PHE A 3 -49.56 0.08 -13.19
N ASN A 4 -50.11 -1.08 -13.55
CA ASN A 4 -51.37 -1.61 -13.00
C ASN A 4 -51.25 -1.93 -11.51
N GLU A 5 -50.12 -2.50 -11.07
CA GLU A 5 -49.87 -2.87 -9.67
C GLU A 5 -49.76 -1.63 -8.76
N ILE A 6 -49.12 -0.57 -9.25
CA ILE A 6 -49.05 0.73 -8.55
C ILE A 6 -50.44 1.36 -8.47
N THR A 7 -51.21 1.29 -9.56
CA THR A 7 -52.57 1.87 -9.63
C THR A 7 -53.53 1.15 -8.69
N ASP A 8 -53.45 -0.17 -8.59
CA ASP A 8 -54.31 -0.97 -7.70
C ASP A 8 -53.89 -0.82 -6.23
N THR A 9 -52.61 -0.64 -5.94
CA THR A 9 -52.13 -0.34 -4.58
C THR A 9 -52.57 1.07 -4.13
N ILE A 10 -52.50 2.06 -5.03
CA ILE A 10 -52.97 3.42 -4.77
C ILE A 10 -54.49 3.43 -4.61
N LYS A 11 -55.25 2.73 -5.48
CA LYS A 11 -56.70 2.57 -5.34
C LYS A 11 -57.07 1.84 -4.04
N GLY A 12 -56.40 0.75 -3.70
CA GLY A 12 -56.65 -0.01 -2.47
C GLY A 12 -56.46 0.85 -1.21
N LYS A 13 -55.35 1.58 -1.14
CA LYS A 13 -55.10 2.53 -0.03
C LYS A 13 -56.05 3.72 -0.04
N LEU A 14 -56.48 4.20 -1.20
CA LEU A 14 -57.52 5.21 -1.32
C LEU A 14 -58.88 4.67 -0.86
N TYR A 15 -59.25 3.45 -1.21
CA TYR A 15 -60.52 2.82 -0.78
C TYR A 15 -60.55 2.55 0.73
N GLU A 16 -59.45 2.10 1.32
CA GLU A 16 -59.34 1.93 2.78
C GLU A 16 -59.44 3.27 3.54
N ARG A 17 -58.79 4.31 3.02
CA ARG A 17 -58.75 5.65 3.65
C ARG A 17 -60.02 6.46 3.42
N ILE A 18 -60.60 6.40 2.22
CA ILE A 18 -61.92 6.95 1.91
C ILE A 18 -62.97 6.18 2.68
N GLY A 19 -62.88 4.85 2.80
CA GLY A 19 -63.82 4.02 3.56
C GLY A 19 -63.99 4.48 5.01
N ASN A 20 -62.89 4.70 5.75
CA ASN A 20 -62.96 5.18 7.14
C ASN A 20 -63.40 6.64 7.26
N THR A 21 -62.91 7.52 6.38
CA THR A 21 -63.29 8.96 6.40
C THR A 21 -64.73 9.15 5.94
N PHE A 22 -65.20 8.34 4.99
CA PHE A 22 -66.58 8.28 4.50
C PHE A 22 -67.49 7.67 5.55
N LEU A 23 -67.12 6.57 6.23
CA LEU A 23 -67.90 6.03 7.34
C LEU A 23 -68.03 7.02 8.49
N PHE A 24 -66.95 7.73 8.84
CA PHE A 24 -66.98 8.77 9.87
C PHE A 24 -67.84 9.97 9.45
N SER A 25 -67.66 10.45 8.21
CA SER A 25 -68.45 11.56 7.65
C SER A 25 -69.93 11.20 7.45
N TYR A 26 -70.23 9.97 7.03
CA TYR A 26 -71.56 9.41 6.91
C TYR A 26 -72.21 9.21 8.27
N SER A 27 -71.46 8.78 9.28
CA SER A 27 -71.95 8.67 10.66
C SER A 27 -72.33 10.04 11.22
N ILE A 28 -71.48 11.06 11.01
CA ILE A 28 -71.78 12.44 11.41
C ILE A 28 -72.96 13.00 10.61
N PHE A 29 -73.02 12.75 9.30
CA PHE A 29 -74.14 13.17 8.45
C PHE A 29 -75.45 12.50 8.87
N PHE A 30 -75.43 11.20 9.16
CA PHE A 30 -76.58 10.42 9.62
C PHE A 30 -77.07 10.89 11.00
N ILE A 31 -76.15 11.15 11.94
CA ILE A 31 -76.47 11.75 13.24
C ILE A 31 -77.05 13.17 13.07
N SER A 32 -76.52 13.96 12.14
CA SER A 32 -76.96 15.33 11.89
C SER A 32 -78.32 15.39 11.19
N THR A 33 -78.60 14.50 10.24
CA THR A 33 -79.91 14.41 9.55
C THR A 33 -80.99 13.81 10.44
N ASN A 34 -80.63 12.90 11.35
CA ASN A 34 -81.56 12.29 12.31
C ASN A 34 -81.51 12.95 13.70
N TRP A 35 -80.93 14.15 13.81
CA TRP A 35 -80.74 14.86 15.08
C TRP A 35 -82.05 15.10 15.84
N ILE A 36 -83.18 15.29 15.12
CA ILE A 36 -84.53 15.42 15.72
C ILE A 36 -84.88 14.20 16.59
N PHE A 37 -84.61 13.00 16.09
CA PHE A 37 -84.92 11.76 16.79
C PHE A 37 -83.95 11.52 17.96
N LEU A 38 -82.68 11.86 17.79
CA LEU A 38 -81.68 11.80 18.87
C LEU A 38 -82.00 12.79 20.00
N PHE A 39 -82.39 14.02 19.67
CA PHE A 39 -82.77 15.04 20.65
C PHE A 39 -84.04 14.64 21.42
N GLN A 40 -85.00 14.00 20.74
CA GLN A 40 -86.18 13.41 21.37
C GLN A 40 -85.81 12.28 22.34
N ILE A 41 -84.90 11.38 21.95
CA ILE A 41 -84.45 10.26 22.79
C ILE A 41 -83.69 10.78 24.03
N ILE A 42 -82.81 11.77 23.86
CA ILE A 42 -81.94 12.27 24.94
C ILE A 42 -82.71 13.14 25.94
N ASN A 43 -83.58 14.04 25.45
CA ASN A 43 -84.24 15.02 26.30
C ASN A 43 -85.71 14.70 26.62
N SER A 44 -86.24 13.58 26.11
CA SER A 44 -87.62 13.12 26.34
C SER A 44 -88.72 14.15 26.00
N TYR A 45 -88.43 15.11 25.10
CA TYR A 45 -89.40 16.13 24.69
C TYR A 45 -90.41 15.59 23.66
N PRO A 46 -91.67 16.05 23.69
CA PRO A 46 -92.64 15.71 22.66
C PRO A 46 -92.28 16.36 21.31
N ILE A 47 -92.46 15.63 20.22
CA ILE A 47 -92.13 16.05 18.84
C ILE A 47 -92.73 17.41 18.47
N LYS A 48 -93.90 17.76 19.03
CA LYS A 48 -94.59 19.04 18.77
C LYS A 48 -93.75 20.27 19.17
N THR A 49 -93.01 20.20 20.28
CA THR A 49 -92.20 21.33 20.76
C THR A 49 -90.97 21.58 19.88
N ILE A 50 -90.39 20.51 19.32
CA ILE A 50 -89.26 20.57 18.39
C ILE A 50 -89.70 21.10 17.01
N ILE A 51 -90.94 20.78 16.59
CA ILE A 51 -91.50 21.30 15.34
C ILE A 51 -91.78 22.81 15.44
N GLN A 52 -92.24 23.30 16.60
CA GLN A 52 -92.41 24.74 16.85
C GLN A 52 -91.07 25.49 16.78
N SER A 53 -90.02 24.99 17.44
CA SER A 53 -88.70 25.65 17.39
C SER A 53 -88.08 25.64 15.98
N LYS A 54 -88.36 24.61 15.16
CA LYS A 54 -87.94 24.53 13.76
C LYS A 54 -88.63 25.59 12.87
N GLN A 55 -89.88 25.93 13.18
CA GLN A 55 -90.61 26.99 12.45
C GLN A 55 -90.09 28.38 12.80
N GLU A 56 -89.60 28.56 14.04
CA GLU A 56 -89.12 29.84 14.55
C GLU A 56 -87.66 30.13 14.13
N TYR A 57 -86.80 29.10 14.08
CA TYR A 57 -85.37 29.24 13.73
C TYR A 57 -84.87 28.13 12.77
N PRO A 58 -85.20 28.21 11.47
CA PRO A 58 -84.88 27.14 10.50
C PRO A 58 -83.39 27.02 10.17
N ILE A 59 -82.62 28.10 10.28
CA ILE A 59 -81.20 28.16 9.88
C ILE A 59 -80.32 27.43 10.90
N ASP A 60 -80.58 27.61 12.19
CA ASP A 60 -79.82 26.96 13.27
C ASP A 60 -79.95 25.43 13.22
N PHE A 61 -81.05 24.94 12.66
CA PHE A 61 -81.29 23.51 12.49
C PHE A 61 -80.52 22.87 11.32
N ILE A 62 -80.21 23.64 10.28
CA ILE A 62 -79.49 23.16 9.08
C ILE A 62 -77.97 23.33 9.24
N THR A 63 -77.55 24.25 10.10
CA THR A 63 -76.15 24.60 10.36
C THR A 63 -75.25 23.39 10.69
N PRO A 64 -75.62 22.44 11.55
CA PRO A 64 -74.80 21.26 11.83
C PRO A 64 -74.59 20.36 10.60
N ILE A 65 -75.60 20.23 9.75
CA ILE A 65 -75.54 19.45 8.51
C ILE A 65 -74.59 20.12 7.51
N CYS A 66 -74.65 21.45 7.40
CA CYS A 66 -73.72 22.21 6.56
C CYS A 66 -72.26 22.09 7.03
N TYR A 67 -72.01 22.16 8.35
CA TYR A 67 -70.66 21.96 8.90
C TYR A 67 -70.15 20.53 8.67
N ALA A 68 -70.99 19.52 8.85
CA ALA A 68 -70.63 18.13 8.57
C ALA A 68 -70.27 17.91 7.09
N ALA A 69 -71.08 18.47 6.18
CA ALA A 69 -70.84 18.41 4.75
C ALA A 69 -69.51 19.10 4.36
N LEU A 70 -69.29 20.32 4.86
CA LEU A 70 -68.03 21.05 4.66
C LEU A 70 -66.83 20.26 5.17
N TYR A 71 -66.90 19.73 6.40
CA TYR A 71 -65.81 18.95 6.98
C TYR A 71 -65.46 17.71 6.15
N SER A 72 -66.48 16.97 5.70
CA SER A 72 -66.30 15.77 4.88
C SER A 72 -65.64 16.03 3.53
N LEU A 73 -65.89 17.21 2.93
CA LEU A 73 -65.35 17.60 1.64
C LEU A 73 -63.93 18.19 1.75
N LEU A 74 -63.67 19.00 2.78
CA LEU A 74 -62.44 19.77 2.90
C LEU A 74 -61.27 18.97 3.52
N MET A 75 -61.55 18.08 4.48
CA MET A 75 -60.47 17.35 5.16
C MET A 75 -59.66 16.42 4.26
N PRO A 76 -60.26 15.64 3.33
CA PRO A 76 -59.49 14.83 2.39
C PRO A 76 -58.55 15.66 1.52
N LEU A 77 -58.97 16.86 1.12
CA LEU A 77 -58.17 17.81 0.34
C LEU A 77 -56.95 18.32 1.12
N ILE A 78 -57.14 18.67 2.39
CA ILE A 78 -56.06 19.16 3.26
C ILE A 78 -55.00 18.08 3.48
N VAL A 79 -55.41 16.83 3.73
CA VAL A 79 -54.52 15.69 3.94
C VAL A 79 -53.68 15.39 2.69
N LEU A 80 -54.29 15.48 1.50
CA LEU A 80 -53.63 15.18 0.23
C LEU A 80 -52.52 16.20 -0.12
N ILE A 81 -52.72 17.47 0.23
CA ILE A 81 -51.72 18.53 0.03
C ILE A 81 -50.55 18.38 1.01
N THR A 82 -50.83 18.03 2.28
CA THR A 82 -49.79 17.90 3.31
C THR A 82 -48.89 16.68 3.09
N GLU A 83 -49.44 15.53 2.68
CA GLU A 83 -48.63 14.34 2.35
C GLU A 83 -47.70 14.61 1.13
N SER A 84 -48.21 15.28 0.11
CA SER A 84 -47.43 15.62 -1.10
C SER A 84 -46.24 16.53 -0.79
N TYR A 85 -46.42 17.49 0.13
CA TYR A 85 -45.35 18.38 0.56
C TYR A 85 -44.26 17.64 1.35
N ASN A 86 -44.65 16.70 2.22
CA ASN A 86 -43.72 15.88 2.99
C ASN A 86 -42.83 15.00 2.09
N GLU A 87 -43.40 14.37 1.06
CA GLU A 87 -42.64 13.57 0.10
C GLU A 87 -41.71 14.43 -0.78
N LEU A 88 -42.12 15.64 -1.14
CA LEU A 88 -41.27 16.59 -1.87
C LEU A 88 -40.09 17.07 -1.02
N ALA A 89 -40.31 17.39 0.26
CA ALA A 89 -39.24 17.74 1.20
C ALA A 89 -38.27 16.56 1.42
N ARG A 90 -38.80 15.34 1.55
CA ARG A 90 -37.99 14.11 1.67
C ARG A 90 -37.15 13.86 0.40
N THR A 91 -37.73 14.04 -0.77
CA THR A 91 -37.02 13.85 -2.04
C THR A 91 -35.95 14.92 -2.26
N GLY A 92 -36.26 16.18 -1.92
CA GLY A 92 -35.31 17.30 -2.00
C GLY A 92 -34.10 17.10 -1.09
N THR A 93 -34.33 16.73 0.17
CA THR A 93 -33.26 16.45 1.15
C THR A 93 -32.38 15.27 0.71
N LEU A 94 -32.97 14.20 0.17
CA LEU A 94 -32.22 13.07 -0.38
C LEU A 94 -31.33 13.46 -1.57
N LYS A 95 -31.85 14.27 -2.51
CA LYS A 95 -31.07 14.77 -3.66
C LYS A 95 -29.90 15.64 -3.22
N ILE A 96 -30.12 16.57 -2.28
CA ILE A 96 -29.07 17.44 -1.73
C ILE A 96 -27.98 16.61 -1.03
N ARG A 97 -28.37 15.66 -0.18
CA ARG A 97 -27.45 14.76 0.51
C ARG A 97 -26.58 13.97 -0.47
N ASN A 98 -27.19 13.40 -1.51
CA ASN A 98 -26.47 12.61 -2.51
C ASN A 98 -25.50 13.48 -3.33
N SER A 99 -25.91 14.71 -3.69
CA SER A 99 -25.04 15.68 -4.37
C SER A 99 -23.83 16.07 -3.52
N MET A 100 -24.04 16.35 -2.23
CA MET A 100 -22.95 16.62 -1.30
C MET A 100 -22.01 15.43 -1.19
N ARG A 101 -22.53 14.21 -0.98
CA ARG A 101 -21.71 12.99 -0.88
C ARG A 101 -20.81 12.80 -2.09
N LYS A 102 -21.32 13.03 -3.31
CA LYS A 102 -20.54 12.92 -4.54
C LYS A 102 -19.39 13.93 -4.58
N LYS A 103 -19.64 15.20 -4.22
CA LYS A 103 -18.59 16.22 -4.14
C LYS A 103 -17.51 15.87 -3.12
N TRP A 104 -17.89 15.36 -1.95
CA TRP A 104 -16.92 14.91 -0.93
C TRP A 104 -16.03 13.78 -1.44
N GLN A 105 -16.61 12.79 -2.13
CA GLN A 105 -15.85 11.69 -2.73
C GLN A 105 -14.85 12.17 -3.80
N GLU A 106 -15.22 13.16 -4.62
CA GLU A 106 -14.33 13.74 -5.63
C GLU A 106 -13.14 14.48 -4.97
N VAL A 107 -13.37 15.20 -3.88
CA VAL A 107 -12.31 15.88 -3.10
C VAL A 107 -11.39 14.87 -2.42
N GLU A 108 -11.93 13.78 -1.87
CA GLU A 108 -11.11 12.70 -1.28
C GLU A 108 -10.24 12.03 -2.33
N LEU A 109 -10.81 11.66 -3.49
CA LEU A 109 -10.08 11.01 -4.58
C LEU A 109 -8.97 11.91 -5.13
N THR A 110 -9.23 13.21 -5.32
CA THR A 110 -8.20 14.17 -5.78
C THR A 110 -7.09 14.36 -4.75
N THR A 111 -7.41 14.36 -3.45
CA THR A 111 -6.42 14.43 -2.37
C THR A 111 -5.55 13.17 -2.32
N ILE A 112 -6.16 11.99 -2.45
CA ILE A 112 -5.44 10.71 -2.52
C ILE A 112 -4.51 10.71 -3.74
N GLN A 113 -5.01 11.08 -4.92
CA GLN A 113 -4.21 11.13 -6.14
C GLN A 113 -3.04 12.13 -6.03
N ALA A 114 -3.23 13.28 -5.38
CA ALA A 114 -2.15 14.24 -5.12
C ALA A 114 -1.07 13.66 -4.19
N ILE A 115 -1.48 12.91 -3.17
CA ILE A 115 -0.56 12.22 -2.25
C ILE A 115 0.20 11.11 -2.99
N GLU A 116 -0.48 10.29 -3.78
CA GLU A 116 0.14 9.24 -4.60
C GLU A 116 1.16 9.82 -5.58
N ASN A 117 0.80 10.86 -6.33
CA ASN A 117 1.72 11.53 -7.25
C ASN A 117 2.95 12.09 -6.53
N LYS A 118 2.78 12.64 -5.32
CA LYS A 118 3.90 13.12 -4.50
C LYS A 118 4.86 11.98 -4.15
N TYR A 119 4.34 10.81 -3.75
CA TYR A 119 5.18 9.65 -3.44
C TYR A 119 5.84 9.05 -4.67
N ILE A 120 5.13 8.94 -5.79
CA ILE A 120 5.69 8.48 -7.07
C ILE A 120 6.86 9.39 -7.49
N ASN A 121 6.68 10.71 -7.44
CA ASN A 121 7.74 11.66 -7.77
C ASN A 121 8.94 11.53 -6.83
N LYS A 122 8.70 11.31 -5.53
CA LYS A 122 9.78 11.10 -4.56
C LYS A 122 10.54 9.80 -4.82
N ILE A 123 9.87 8.71 -5.17
CA ILE A 123 10.49 7.44 -5.53
C ILE A 123 11.34 7.59 -6.79
N ASN A 124 10.80 8.22 -7.84
CA ASN A 124 11.54 8.47 -9.08
C ASN A 124 12.78 9.34 -8.84
N HIS A 125 12.67 10.36 -7.99
CA HIS A 125 13.82 11.18 -7.61
C HIS A 125 14.89 10.37 -6.88
N LEU A 126 14.51 9.55 -5.89
CA LEU A 126 15.46 8.69 -5.18
C LEU A 126 16.13 7.67 -6.11
N GLN A 127 15.39 7.08 -7.03
CA GLN A 127 15.95 6.16 -8.02
C GLN A 127 16.99 6.82 -8.92
N THR A 128 16.72 8.06 -9.37
CA THR A 128 17.68 8.81 -10.19
C THR A 128 18.92 9.23 -9.38
N THR A 129 18.77 9.61 -8.11
CA THR A 129 19.90 9.88 -7.22
C THR A 129 20.77 8.62 -7.01
N ILE A 130 20.16 7.47 -6.72
CA ILE A 130 20.89 6.21 -6.53
C ILE A 130 21.66 5.84 -7.81
N ALA A 131 21.03 5.91 -8.97
CA ALA A 131 21.69 5.60 -10.24
C ALA A 131 22.88 6.53 -10.53
N ASN A 132 22.75 7.82 -10.19
CA ASN A 132 23.86 8.77 -10.30
C ASN A 132 24.99 8.44 -9.34
N ASP A 133 24.69 8.13 -8.08
CA ASP A 133 25.69 7.76 -7.07
C ASP A 133 26.43 6.47 -7.45
N GLU A 134 25.72 5.48 -8.00
CA GLU A 134 26.31 4.25 -8.53
C GLU A 134 27.26 4.54 -9.70
N SER A 135 26.86 5.41 -10.63
CA SER A 135 27.71 5.80 -11.76
C SER A 135 28.97 6.56 -11.30
N GLN A 136 28.83 7.44 -10.30
CA GLN A 136 29.95 8.18 -9.71
C GLN A 136 30.90 7.23 -8.99
N PHE A 137 30.37 6.31 -8.18
CA PHE A 137 31.18 5.30 -7.51
C PHE A 137 31.94 4.42 -8.51
N ALA A 138 31.30 3.98 -9.59
CA ALA A 138 31.95 3.22 -10.66
C ALA A 138 33.11 4.04 -11.28
N SER A 139 32.88 5.32 -11.58
CA SER A 139 33.94 6.20 -12.13
C SER A 139 35.11 6.42 -11.15
N LEU A 140 34.82 6.64 -9.86
CA LEU A 140 35.82 6.84 -8.81
C LEU A 140 36.64 5.57 -8.56
N SER A 141 35.98 4.41 -8.50
CA SER A 141 36.65 3.13 -8.33
C SER A 141 37.57 2.80 -9.51
N ALA A 142 37.15 3.08 -10.75
CA ALA A 142 37.97 2.92 -11.94
C ALA A 142 39.19 3.87 -11.92
N ASN A 143 38.98 5.15 -11.54
CA ASN A 143 40.06 6.12 -11.41
C ASN A 143 41.08 5.72 -10.33
N LEU A 144 40.61 5.21 -9.18
CA LEU A 144 41.48 4.71 -8.11
C LEU A 144 42.30 3.49 -8.56
N LEU A 145 41.67 2.56 -9.29
CA LEU A 145 42.37 1.40 -9.86
C LEU A 145 43.42 1.82 -10.88
N ASN A 146 43.11 2.78 -11.75
CA ASN A 146 44.06 3.32 -12.72
C ASN A 146 45.24 4.04 -12.05
N TRP A 147 44.96 4.86 -11.04
CA TRP A 147 45.99 5.51 -10.22
C TRP A 147 46.90 4.49 -9.55
N PHE A 148 46.33 3.45 -8.94
CA PHE A 148 47.10 2.39 -8.28
C PHE A 148 47.98 1.63 -9.28
N ARG A 149 47.43 1.26 -10.44
CA ARG A 149 48.18 0.61 -11.53
C ARG A 149 49.37 1.44 -12.00
N GLN A 150 49.19 2.75 -12.17
CA GLN A 150 50.27 3.66 -12.58
C GLN A 150 51.34 3.81 -11.51
N LYS A 151 50.92 4.00 -10.25
CA LYS A 151 51.83 4.17 -9.11
C LYS A 151 52.72 2.94 -8.89
N GLU A 152 52.13 1.76 -8.97
CA GLU A 152 52.80 0.48 -8.71
C GLU A 152 53.39 -0.16 -9.99
N LYS A 153 53.34 0.55 -11.13
CA LYS A 153 53.87 0.09 -12.44
C LYS A 153 53.40 -1.33 -12.82
N LEU A 154 52.13 -1.63 -12.56
CA LEU A 154 51.57 -2.96 -12.80
C LEU A 154 51.50 -3.25 -14.31
N THR A 155 51.85 -4.47 -14.69
CA THR A 155 51.74 -4.95 -16.08
C THR A 155 50.26 -5.12 -16.48
N GLU A 156 49.96 -5.04 -17.78
CA GLU A 156 48.60 -5.24 -18.30
C GLU A 156 48.02 -6.63 -17.97
N ASN A 157 48.89 -7.63 -17.79
CA ASN A 157 48.52 -8.99 -17.43
C ASN A 157 48.12 -9.15 -15.96
N THR A 158 48.33 -8.12 -15.15
CA THR A 158 47.99 -8.12 -13.72
C THR A 158 46.61 -7.52 -13.52
N ASN A 159 45.72 -8.26 -12.86
CA ASN A 159 44.37 -7.79 -12.56
C ASN A 159 44.23 -7.44 -11.07
N VAL A 160 43.77 -6.22 -10.83
CA VAL A 160 43.58 -5.64 -9.50
C VAL A 160 42.12 -5.30 -9.31
N ILE A 161 41.60 -5.64 -8.14
CA ILE A 161 40.27 -5.24 -7.70
C ILE A 161 40.37 -4.36 -6.45
N PHE A 162 39.45 -3.42 -6.33
CA PHE A 162 39.30 -2.56 -5.15
C PHE A 162 38.00 -2.94 -4.45
N VAL A 163 38.11 -3.42 -3.21
CA VAL A 163 36.96 -4.01 -2.51
C VAL A 163 36.89 -3.54 -1.06
N LYS A 164 35.68 -3.61 -0.50
CA LYS A 164 35.45 -3.41 0.93
C LYS A 164 35.99 -4.61 1.71
N CYS A 165 36.73 -4.35 2.79
CA CYS A 165 37.39 -5.36 3.59
C CYS A 165 37.00 -5.29 5.07
N ALA A 166 37.19 -6.41 5.76
CA ALA A 166 37.13 -6.48 7.21
C ALA A 166 38.39 -5.91 7.85
N GLU A 167 38.27 -5.40 9.08
CA GLU A 167 39.39 -4.79 9.80
C GLU A 167 40.56 -5.76 10.03
N ASN A 168 40.24 -7.04 10.20
CA ASN A 168 41.20 -8.12 10.48
C ASN A 168 42.09 -8.52 9.28
N LEU A 169 41.79 -8.02 8.08
CA LEU A 169 42.54 -8.34 6.86
C LEU A 169 43.79 -7.46 6.75
N SER A 170 44.96 -8.06 6.53
CA SER A 170 46.25 -7.35 6.44
C SER A 170 46.87 -7.46 5.04
N VAL A 171 47.85 -6.58 4.76
CA VAL A 171 48.65 -6.68 3.53
C VAL A 171 49.44 -8.00 3.53
N GLY A 172 49.46 -8.66 2.38
CA GLY A 172 50.04 -9.99 2.18
C GLY A 172 49.07 -11.14 2.41
N ASP A 173 47.95 -10.92 3.11
CA ASP A 173 46.96 -11.99 3.37
C ASP A 173 46.22 -12.42 2.10
N VAL A 174 45.84 -13.70 2.06
CA VAL A 174 44.87 -14.21 1.08
C VAL A 174 43.47 -13.77 1.51
N ALA A 175 42.83 -12.98 0.67
CA ALA A 175 41.47 -12.48 0.88
C ALA A 175 40.45 -13.47 0.33
N VAL A 176 39.39 -13.68 1.11
CA VAL A 176 38.26 -14.55 0.77
C VAL A 176 36.98 -13.73 0.88
N ASN A 177 36.02 -13.94 -0.03
CA ASN A 177 34.75 -13.23 0.00
C ASN A 177 33.78 -13.88 0.99
N VAL A 178 33.57 -13.24 2.13
CA VAL A 178 32.58 -13.63 3.14
C VAL A 178 31.43 -12.64 3.08
N ASN A 179 30.29 -13.06 2.53
CA ASN A 179 29.06 -12.26 2.45
C ASN A 179 29.24 -10.86 1.81
N GLY A 180 30.08 -10.76 0.76
CA GLY A 180 30.35 -9.50 0.06
C GLY A 180 31.47 -8.65 0.65
N LEU A 181 32.16 -9.14 1.69
CA LEU A 181 33.31 -8.48 2.31
C LEU A 181 34.57 -9.32 2.13
N ALA A 182 35.69 -8.67 1.78
CA ALA A 182 37.00 -9.31 1.78
C ALA A 182 37.45 -9.52 3.23
N SER A 183 37.60 -10.78 3.64
CA SER A 183 38.03 -11.17 4.98
C SER A 183 39.08 -12.26 4.93
N ARG A 184 39.83 -12.40 6.02
CA ARG A 184 40.62 -13.60 6.29
C ARG A 184 39.69 -14.69 6.81
N PHE A 185 39.69 -15.85 6.17
CA PHE A 185 38.88 -17.00 6.61
C PHE A 185 39.54 -18.32 6.18
N THR A 186 39.33 -19.37 6.97
CA THR A 186 39.75 -20.75 6.66
C THR A 186 38.53 -21.55 6.27
N SER A 187 38.05 -21.40 5.04
CA SER A 187 37.11 -22.34 4.46
C SER A 187 37.25 -22.33 2.94
N SER A 188 37.18 -23.52 2.36
CA SER A 188 37.09 -23.72 0.91
C SER A 188 35.73 -23.36 0.33
N ASP A 189 34.72 -23.13 1.16
CA ASP A 189 33.34 -22.85 0.73
C ASP A 189 33.18 -21.41 0.22
N TYR A 190 34.06 -20.51 0.66
CA TYR A 190 34.05 -19.12 0.23
C TYR A 190 35.06 -18.89 -0.90
N PRO A 191 34.70 -18.12 -1.94
CA PRO A 191 35.58 -17.90 -3.07
C PRO A 191 36.75 -17.00 -2.69
N VAL A 192 37.96 -17.42 -3.06
CA VAL A 192 39.18 -16.61 -2.91
C VAL A 192 39.11 -15.42 -3.87
N LEU A 193 39.36 -14.23 -3.34
CA LEU A 193 39.43 -13.00 -4.11
C LEU A 193 40.83 -12.75 -4.67
N GLY A 194 41.88 -13.21 -3.98
CA GLY A 194 43.27 -12.99 -4.35
C GLY A 194 44.14 -12.64 -3.16
N ILE A 195 45.26 -11.96 -3.40
CA ILE A 195 46.18 -11.53 -2.36
C ILE A 195 46.08 -10.02 -2.16
N VAL A 196 46.00 -9.58 -0.90
CA VAL A 196 45.95 -8.18 -0.52
C VAL A 196 47.32 -7.56 -0.71
N VAL A 197 47.43 -6.56 -1.57
CA VAL A 197 48.70 -5.88 -1.85
C VAL A 197 48.81 -4.51 -1.22
N ASN A 198 47.67 -3.85 -0.98
CA ASN A 198 47.66 -2.57 -0.29
C ASN A 198 46.33 -2.37 0.45
N LYS A 199 46.37 -1.72 1.60
CA LYS A 199 45.22 -1.39 2.44
C LYS A 199 45.21 0.11 2.72
N PRO A 200 44.62 0.94 1.83
CA PRO A 200 44.62 2.40 1.98
C PRO A 200 43.80 2.87 3.18
N THR A 201 42.79 2.10 3.60
CA THR A 201 41.94 2.41 4.76
C THR A 201 41.62 1.13 5.54
N SER A 202 41.10 1.25 6.76
CA SER A 202 40.67 0.09 7.55
C SER A 202 39.58 -0.74 6.87
N SER A 203 38.79 -0.13 5.98
CA SER A 203 37.61 -0.72 5.36
C SER A 203 37.74 -1.02 3.87
N HIS A 204 38.87 -0.70 3.22
CA HIS A 204 39.07 -0.97 1.79
C HIS A 204 40.50 -1.44 1.48
N SER A 205 40.61 -2.36 0.52
CA SER A 205 41.88 -2.96 0.10
C SER A 205 41.97 -3.12 -1.41
N PHE A 206 43.20 -3.03 -1.91
CA PHE A 206 43.58 -3.47 -3.26
C PHE A 206 44.03 -4.92 -3.20
N ILE A 207 43.45 -5.74 -4.08
CA ILE A 207 43.72 -7.17 -4.15
C ILE A 207 44.14 -7.50 -5.59
N ILE A 208 45.26 -8.21 -5.75
CA ILE A 208 45.61 -8.81 -7.04
C ILE A 208 44.95 -10.18 -7.10
N ASN A 209 44.12 -10.41 -8.12
CA ASN A 209 43.40 -11.67 -8.31
C ASN A 209 43.95 -12.52 -9.46
N ARG A 210 44.85 -11.96 -10.27
CA ARG A 210 45.52 -12.66 -11.37
C ARG A 210 46.78 -11.92 -11.78
N GLY A 211 47.79 -12.67 -12.18
CA GLY A 211 49.03 -12.13 -12.75
C GLY A 211 50.20 -12.14 -11.76
N GLU A 212 51.32 -11.55 -12.17
CA GLU A 212 52.53 -11.46 -11.36
C GLU A 212 52.37 -10.37 -10.30
N VAL A 213 52.71 -10.69 -9.05
CA VAL A 213 52.80 -9.69 -7.98
C VAL A 213 54.19 -9.08 -8.01
N PRO A 214 54.35 -7.78 -8.32
CA PRO A 214 55.66 -7.15 -8.27
C PRO A 214 56.19 -7.12 -6.84
N LEU A 215 57.48 -7.44 -6.68
CA LEU A 215 58.17 -7.40 -5.38
C LEU A 215 58.11 -6.00 -4.74
N GLU A 216 58.15 -4.96 -5.58
CA GLU A 216 58.06 -3.55 -5.18
C GLU A 216 56.71 -3.21 -4.53
N THR A 217 55.63 -3.85 -5.00
CA THR A 217 54.27 -3.63 -4.47
C THR A 217 54.04 -4.46 -3.21
N CYS A 218 54.35 -5.75 -3.25
CA CYS A 218 54.15 -6.65 -2.12
C CYS A 218 55.02 -7.91 -2.29
N ASP A 219 56.09 -8.03 -1.50
CA ASP A 219 56.89 -9.25 -1.46
C ASP A 219 56.16 -10.34 -0.68
N ILE A 220 55.31 -11.10 -1.40
CA ILE A 220 54.55 -12.22 -0.84
C ILE A 220 55.48 -13.25 -0.19
N SER A 221 56.71 -13.41 -0.70
CA SER A 221 57.67 -14.33 -0.13
C SER A 221 58.02 -13.96 1.31
N GLN A 222 58.18 -12.67 1.58
CA GLN A 222 58.44 -12.15 2.93
C GLN A 222 57.17 -12.20 3.80
N TYR A 223 56.04 -11.69 3.31
CA TYR A 223 54.81 -11.61 4.10
C TYR A 223 54.26 -12.98 4.52
N GLN A 224 54.40 -13.98 3.65
CA GLN A 224 53.87 -15.34 3.84
C GLN A 224 54.96 -16.37 4.20
N ASN A 225 56.22 -15.95 4.35
CA ASN A 225 57.37 -16.81 4.62
C ASN A 225 57.50 -17.99 3.63
N ILE A 226 57.40 -17.67 2.34
CA ILE A 226 57.41 -18.63 1.23
C ILE A 226 58.82 -18.73 0.66
N ASN A 227 59.50 -19.84 0.95
CA ASN A 227 60.91 -20.04 0.57
C ASN A 227 61.11 -21.09 -0.54
N LYS A 228 60.09 -21.88 -0.88
CA LYS A 228 60.19 -22.96 -1.86
C LYS A 228 59.41 -22.63 -3.13
N ASN A 229 59.92 -23.06 -4.28
CA ASN A 229 59.16 -23.05 -5.52
C ASN A 229 58.06 -24.12 -5.45
N GLY A 230 56.89 -23.83 -6.03
CA GLY A 230 55.76 -24.75 -6.00
C GLY A 230 54.41 -24.06 -6.13
N THR A 231 53.35 -24.87 -6.10
CA THR A 231 51.96 -24.40 -6.11
C THR A 231 51.50 -24.14 -4.67
N TYR A 232 50.88 -22.99 -4.45
CA TYR A 232 50.39 -22.54 -3.15
C TYR A 232 48.86 -22.47 -3.13
N VAL A 233 48.30 -23.03 -2.07
CA VAL A 233 46.85 -23.11 -1.81
C VAL A 233 46.50 -22.33 -0.54
N LEU A 234 45.22 -21.97 -0.39
CA LEU A 234 44.72 -21.40 0.87
C LEU A 234 44.91 -22.42 2.01
N SER A 235 45.55 -21.99 3.09
CA SER A 235 45.78 -22.80 4.28
C SER A 235 44.46 -23.23 4.91
N SER A 236 44.36 -24.51 5.26
CA SER A 236 43.24 -25.05 6.03
C SER A 236 43.34 -24.73 7.53
N ARG A 237 44.53 -24.34 8.00
CA ARG A 237 44.86 -24.17 9.43
C ARG A 237 44.93 -22.72 9.86
N PHE A 238 45.41 -21.84 8.98
CA PHE A 238 45.71 -20.44 9.31
C PHE A 238 44.96 -19.48 8.37
N PRO A 239 44.02 -18.66 8.89
CA PRO A 239 43.25 -17.75 8.05
C PRO A 239 44.13 -16.73 7.34
N GLY A 240 44.00 -16.68 6.01
CA GLY A 240 44.72 -15.75 5.14
C GLY A 240 46.15 -16.18 4.78
N ARG A 241 46.56 -17.41 5.16
CA ARG A 241 47.91 -17.93 4.87
C ARG A 241 47.93 -18.88 3.68
N LEU A 242 49.10 -18.98 3.05
CA LEU A 242 49.37 -19.91 1.96
C LEU A 242 50.08 -21.17 2.48
N GLU A 243 49.67 -22.33 1.99
CA GLU A 243 50.34 -23.61 2.22
C GLU A 243 50.84 -24.16 0.87
N ILE A 244 52.03 -24.78 0.88
CA ILE A 244 52.54 -25.44 -0.32
C ILE A 244 51.78 -26.75 -0.52
N LEU A 245 51.30 -26.97 -1.74
CA LEU A 245 50.61 -28.20 -2.11
C LEU A 245 51.64 -29.31 -2.30
N SER A 246 51.55 -30.39 -1.51
CA SER A 246 52.43 -31.55 -1.66
C SER A 246 51.86 -32.49 -2.72
N GLU A 247 52.72 -33.19 -3.46
CA GLU A 247 52.31 -34.14 -4.50
C GLU A 247 51.46 -35.32 -3.98
N ASN A 248 51.53 -35.59 -2.67
CA ASN A 248 50.81 -36.67 -2.00
C ASN A 248 49.48 -36.23 -1.38
N ASP A 249 49.13 -34.95 -1.45
CA ASP A 249 47.93 -34.41 -0.81
C ASP A 249 46.67 -34.79 -1.60
N LYS A 250 45.67 -35.35 -0.91
CA LYS A 250 44.34 -35.65 -1.47
C LYS A 250 43.31 -34.69 -0.91
N GLY A 251 42.30 -34.34 -1.70
CA GLY A 251 41.20 -33.46 -1.27
C GLY A 251 40.89 -32.31 -2.21
N LYS A 252 40.04 -31.40 -1.73
CA LYS A 252 39.65 -30.17 -2.44
C LYS A 252 40.47 -29.00 -1.91
N TYR A 253 41.17 -28.30 -2.80
CA TYR A 253 42.02 -27.17 -2.48
C TYR A 253 41.68 -25.97 -3.33
N LEU A 254 41.86 -24.77 -2.78
CA LEU A 254 41.78 -23.52 -3.53
C LEU A 254 43.20 -23.07 -3.85
N LYS A 255 43.64 -23.30 -5.10
CA LYS A 255 44.91 -22.75 -5.61
C LYS A 255 44.80 -21.24 -5.63
N VAL A 256 45.80 -20.58 -5.06
CA VAL A 256 45.91 -19.12 -5.06
C VAL A 256 46.98 -18.68 -6.06
N GLY A 257 48.09 -19.41 -6.16
CA GLY A 257 49.16 -19.05 -7.06
C GLY A 257 50.31 -20.05 -7.06
N LYS A 258 51.39 -19.67 -7.73
CA LYS A 258 52.64 -20.43 -7.82
C LYS A 258 53.84 -19.53 -7.63
N LYS A 259 54.88 -20.04 -6.95
CA LYS A 259 56.18 -19.38 -6.87
C LYS A 259 57.13 -19.98 -7.89
N GLU A 260 57.66 -19.13 -8.76
CA GLU A 260 58.67 -19.46 -9.76
C GLU A 260 59.88 -18.53 -9.56
N ALA A 261 60.95 -19.06 -8.95
CA ALA A 261 62.14 -18.29 -8.57
C ALA A 261 61.79 -17.10 -7.64
N GLU A 262 62.05 -15.87 -8.07
CA GLU A 262 61.77 -14.66 -7.29
C GLU A 262 60.33 -14.15 -7.47
N LYS A 263 59.55 -14.75 -8.38
CA LYS A 263 58.24 -14.25 -8.77
C LYS A 263 57.11 -15.06 -8.16
N PHE A 264 56.07 -14.38 -7.71
CA PHE A 264 54.82 -15.01 -7.31
C PHE A 264 53.72 -14.68 -8.32
N ILE A 265 53.13 -15.71 -8.92
CA ILE A 265 52.10 -15.59 -9.95
C ILE A 265 50.77 -16.06 -9.36
N ILE A 266 49.78 -15.17 -9.34
CA ILE A 266 48.42 -15.46 -8.85
C ILE A 266 47.61 -16.12 -9.96
N GLU A 267 47.11 -17.31 -9.65
CA GLU A 267 46.31 -18.16 -10.52
C GLU A 267 45.25 -18.87 -9.67
N LEU A 268 44.07 -18.26 -9.57
CA LEU A 268 42.97 -18.78 -8.76
C LEU A 268 42.32 -19.98 -9.47
N GLN A 269 42.34 -21.16 -8.83
CA GLN A 269 41.73 -22.37 -9.38
C GLN A 269 41.25 -23.32 -8.28
N ASN A 270 40.07 -23.93 -8.48
CA ASN A 270 39.62 -25.03 -7.64
C ASN A 270 40.32 -26.32 -8.08
N LEU A 271 41.11 -26.91 -7.19
CA LEU A 271 41.80 -28.18 -7.42
C LEU A 271 41.08 -29.31 -6.67
N GLN A 272 40.90 -30.44 -7.35
CA GLN A 272 40.42 -31.68 -6.74
C GLN A 272 41.46 -32.77 -7.04
N LEU A 273 42.19 -33.18 -6.01
CA LEU A 273 43.21 -34.24 -6.09
C LEU A 273 42.62 -35.54 -5.56
N THR A 274 42.66 -36.58 -6.40
CA THR A 274 42.13 -37.93 -6.14
C THR A 274 43.21 -38.92 -5.73
#